data_AF-A0A4W5KST8-F1
#
_entry.id   AF-A0A4W5KST8-F1
#
_cell.length_a   1.000
_cell.length_b   1.000
_cell.length_c   1.000
_cell.angle_alpha   90.00
_cell.angle_beta   90.00
_cell.angle_gamma   90.00
#
_symmetry.space_group_name_H-M   'P 1'
#
loop_
_entity.id
_entity.type
_entity.pdbx_description
1 polymer ?
#
loop_
_entity_poly.entity_id
_entity_poly.type
_entity_poly.pdbx_seq_one_letter_code
_entity_poly.pdbx_strand_id
1 'polypeptide(L)'
;MNRQGCSGENVSPRNISIGISRNDLTNGLSEEDEDDLKMELAKTEDEMQTLRQVLLAKEKYAVDIKRQLGMGPFSEIKQNMSKGWHEVQTSNVYLTASATLEDISQSNAYKRTHDTISHAGQISTAVMSTMGVAITRRLGEMRALPLPSPPRPSLGHSISVPAMSMRLIVNSAWGG
;
A
#
# COMPACT_ATOMS: atom_id res chain seq x y z
N MET A 1 -33.99 -40.22 -16.58
CA MET A 1 -33.25 -39.04 -17.08
C MET A 1 -31.84 -39.12 -16.53
N ASN A 2 -30.88 -39.46 -17.38
CA ASN A 2 -29.46 -39.60 -17.02
C ASN A 2 -28.76 -38.25 -17.28
N ARG A 3 -28.14 -37.64 -16.28
CA ARG A 3 -27.19 -36.53 -16.48
C ARG A 3 -25.93 -36.78 -15.66
N GLN A 4 -24.93 -37.22 -16.41
CA GLN A 4 -23.55 -37.47 -16.04
C GLN A 4 -22.92 -36.21 -15.42
N GLY A 5 -22.22 -36.38 -14.30
CA GLY A 5 -21.33 -35.37 -13.74
C GLY A 5 -20.15 -35.11 -14.67
N CYS A 6 -19.85 -33.84 -14.92
CA CYS A 6 -18.63 -33.43 -15.60
C CYS A 6 -17.49 -33.45 -14.58
N SER A 7 -16.73 -34.54 -14.58
CA SER A 7 -15.46 -34.66 -13.87
C SER A 7 -14.45 -33.66 -14.46
N GLY A 8 -13.80 -32.89 -13.59
CA GLY A 8 -12.69 -32.03 -13.98
C GLY A 8 -11.51 -32.86 -14.45
N GLU A 9 -11.20 -32.78 -15.73
CA GLU A 9 -9.97 -33.30 -16.30
C GLU A 9 -8.81 -32.43 -15.81
N ASN A 10 -8.08 -32.93 -14.82
CA ASN A 10 -6.74 -32.47 -14.49
C ASN A 10 -5.85 -32.79 -15.69
N VAL A 11 -5.62 -31.80 -16.55
CA VAL A 11 -4.69 -31.91 -17.66
C VAL A 11 -3.28 -31.83 -17.08
N SER A 12 -2.70 -33.00 -16.77
CA SER A 12 -1.29 -33.12 -16.41
C SER A 12 -0.43 -32.45 -17.49
N PRO A 13 0.62 -31.69 -17.15
CA PRO A 13 1.52 -31.12 -18.14
C PRO A 13 2.11 -32.27 -18.96
N ARG A 14 1.72 -32.33 -20.24
CA ARG A 14 2.26 -33.29 -21.20
C ARG A 14 3.75 -32.97 -21.32
N ASN A 15 4.61 -33.86 -20.83
CA ASN A 15 6.04 -33.70 -21.08
C ASN A 15 6.22 -33.81 -22.60
N ILE A 16 6.64 -32.74 -23.23
CA ILE A 16 7.04 -32.80 -24.63
C ILE A 16 8.42 -33.43 -24.59
N SER A 17 8.49 -34.76 -24.73
CA SER A 17 9.75 -35.44 -25.03
C SER A 17 10.23 -34.94 -26.38
N ILE A 18 11.12 -33.95 -26.35
CA ILE A 18 11.90 -33.51 -27.51
C ILE A 18 12.82 -34.68 -27.83
N GLY A 19 12.36 -35.53 -28.74
CA GLY A 19 13.17 -36.59 -29.32
C GLY A 19 14.26 -35.94 -30.16
N ILE A 20 15.39 -35.60 -29.54
CA ILE A 20 16.62 -35.32 -30.28
C ILE A 20 17.04 -36.67 -30.88
N SER A 21 16.62 -36.92 -32.12
CA SER A 21 17.19 -37.96 -32.96
C SER A 21 18.63 -37.53 -33.23
N ARG A 22 19.54 -37.93 -32.33
CA ARG A 22 20.98 -37.84 -32.51
C ARG A 22 21.35 -38.79 -33.65
N ASN A 23 21.14 -38.33 -34.87
CA ASN A 23 21.66 -39.00 -36.04
C ASN A 23 23.17 -38.77 -36.07
N ASP A 24 23.84 -39.91 -36.12
CA ASP A 24 25.26 -40.16 -36.28
C ASP A 24 25.80 -39.55 -37.59
N LEU A 25 26.01 -38.23 -37.62
CA LEU A 25 26.62 -37.52 -38.75
C LEU A 25 27.98 -36.95 -38.35
N THR A 26 28.84 -37.81 -37.82
CA THR A 26 30.29 -37.58 -37.87
C THR A 26 30.80 -37.99 -39.25
N ASN A 27 30.41 -37.28 -40.31
CA ASN A 27 31.02 -37.47 -41.63
C ASN A 27 30.85 -36.21 -42.48
N GLY A 28 31.77 -35.25 -42.30
CA GLY A 28 32.09 -34.18 -43.24
C GLY A 28 30.95 -33.27 -43.68
N LEU A 29 30.57 -32.31 -42.84
CA LEU A 29 29.88 -31.12 -43.33
C LEU A 29 30.92 -30.22 -44.01
N SER A 30 30.62 -29.70 -45.20
CA SER A 30 31.42 -28.62 -45.79
C SER A 30 31.36 -27.41 -44.85
N GLU A 31 32.40 -26.57 -44.81
CA GLU A 31 32.43 -25.35 -43.98
C GLU A 31 31.19 -24.47 -44.23
N GLU A 32 30.68 -24.47 -45.47
CA GLU A 32 29.46 -23.79 -45.90
C GLU A 32 28.19 -24.37 -45.26
N ASP A 33 28.05 -25.70 -45.16
CA ASP A 33 26.88 -26.34 -44.55
C ASP A 33 26.83 -26.11 -43.04
N GLU A 34 27.99 -26.02 -42.38
CA GLU A 34 28.08 -25.72 -40.94
C GLU A 34 27.62 -24.30 -40.63
N ASP A 35 27.99 -23.33 -41.48
CA ASP A 35 27.61 -21.93 -41.32
C ASP A 35 26.13 -21.69 -41.62
N ASP A 36 25.55 -22.40 -42.60
CA ASP A 36 24.10 -22.39 -42.86
C ASP A 36 23.29 -22.90 -41.65
N LEU A 37 23.74 -23.99 -41.03
CA LEU A 37 23.09 -24.54 -39.83
C LEU A 37 23.18 -23.56 -38.64
N LYS A 38 24.30 -22.85 -38.47
CA LYS A 38 24.43 -21.81 -37.42
C LYS A 38 23.46 -20.66 -37.68
N MET A 39 23.28 -20.24 -38.94
CA MET A 39 22.34 -19.19 -39.31
C MET A 39 20.89 -19.62 -39.05
N GLU A 40 20.51 -20.83 -39.42
CA GLU A 40 19.16 -21.36 -39.17
C GLU A 40 18.88 -21.51 -37.66
N LEU A 41 19.88 -21.94 -36.89
CA LEU A 41 19.80 -21.99 -35.43
C LEU A 41 19.56 -20.60 -34.85
N ALA A 42 20.36 -19.59 -35.24
CA ALA A 42 20.20 -18.22 -34.77
C ALA A 42 18.81 -17.66 -35.07
N LYS A 43 18.32 -17.89 -36.30
CA LYS A 43 16.96 -17.50 -36.70
C LYS A 43 15.88 -18.19 -35.85
N THR A 44 16.06 -19.48 -35.55
CA THR A 44 15.14 -20.26 -34.71
C THR A 44 15.14 -19.74 -33.27
N GLU A 45 16.31 -19.36 -32.74
CA GLU A 45 16.43 -18.76 -31.41
C GLU A 45 15.72 -17.40 -31.32
N ASP A 46 15.84 -16.57 -32.36
CA ASP A 46 15.14 -15.28 -32.46
C ASP A 46 13.62 -15.45 -32.53
N GLU A 47 13.13 -16.42 -33.31
CA GLU A 47 11.70 -16.75 -33.37
C GLU A 47 11.22 -17.23 -31.99
N MET A 48 11.97 -18.12 -31.35
CA MET A 48 11.67 -18.62 -30.01
C MET A 48 11.60 -17.47 -28.99
N GLN A 49 12.51 -16.50 -29.06
CA GLN A 49 12.48 -15.32 -28.20
C GLN A 49 11.26 -14.43 -28.49
N THR A 50 10.95 -14.20 -29.76
CA THR A 50 9.78 -13.43 -30.19
C THR A 50 8.49 -14.08 -29.70
N LEU A 51 8.35 -15.40 -29.86
CA LEU A 51 7.19 -16.15 -29.40
C LEU A 51 7.01 -16.06 -27.87
N ARG A 52 8.10 -16.11 -27.09
CA ARG A 52 8.02 -15.88 -25.63
C ARG A 52 7.49 -14.49 -25.30
N GLN A 53 7.95 -13.45 -26.00
CA GLN A 53 7.45 -12.09 -25.77
C GLN A 53 5.97 -11.97 -26.11
N VAL A 54 5.54 -12.55 -27.23
CA VAL A 54 4.12 -12.58 -27.61
C VAL A 54 3.31 -13.30 -26.55
N LEU A 55 3.79 -14.44 -26.04
CA LEU A 55 3.10 -15.21 -25.01
C LEU A 55 2.93 -14.40 -23.72
N LEU A 56 4.00 -13.75 -23.24
CA LEU A 56 3.96 -12.87 -22.07
C LEU A 56 2.96 -11.72 -22.26
N ALA A 57 2.94 -11.11 -23.46
CA ALA A 57 1.98 -10.07 -23.79
C ALA A 57 0.53 -10.58 -23.75
N LYS A 58 0.28 -11.80 -24.25
CA LYS A 58 -1.05 -12.44 -24.22
C LYS A 58 -1.48 -12.84 -22.80
N GLU A 59 -0.56 -13.36 -21.99
CA GLU A 59 -0.83 -13.69 -20.59
C GLU A 59 -1.24 -12.43 -19.80
N LYS A 60 -0.48 -11.35 -19.95
CA LYS A 60 -0.82 -10.04 -19.37
C LYS A 60 -2.21 -9.56 -19.84
N TYR A 61 -2.48 -9.64 -21.14
CA TYR A 61 -3.76 -9.22 -21.70
C TYR A 61 -4.94 -10.03 -21.15
N ALA A 62 -4.77 -11.34 -20.96
CA ALA A 62 -5.80 -12.18 -20.35
C ALA A 62 -6.08 -11.78 -18.89
N VAL A 63 -5.04 -11.48 -18.11
CA VAL A 63 -5.18 -10.94 -16.75
C VAL A 63 -5.93 -9.59 -16.76
N ASP A 64 -5.62 -8.72 -17.71
CA ASP A 64 -6.29 -7.42 -17.86
C ASP A 64 -7.78 -7.57 -18.19
N ILE A 65 -8.15 -8.48 -19.11
CA ILE A 65 -9.57 -8.80 -19.38
C ILE A 65 -10.25 -9.35 -18.14
N LYS A 66 -9.63 -10.29 -17.41
CA LYS A 66 -10.21 -10.83 -16.16
C LYS A 66 -10.47 -9.73 -15.14
N ARG A 67 -9.55 -8.76 -15.02
CA ARG A 67 -9.75 -7.59 -14.14
C ARG A 67 -10.93 -6.73 -14.59
N GLN A 68 -11.06 -6.46 -15.89
CA GLN A 68 -12.19 -5.69 -16.44
C GLN A 68 -13.54 -6.40 -16.24
N LEU A 69 -13.56 -7.73 -16.35
CA LEU A 69 -14.74 -8.55 -16.08
C LEU A 69 -15.04 -8.71 -14.59
N GLY A 70 -14.21 -8.16 -13.69
CA GLY A 70 -14.38 -8.32 -12.25
C GLY A 70 -14.11 -9.75 -11.77
N MET A 71 -13.24 -10.50 -12.45
CA MET A 71 -12.77 -11.84 -12.09
C MET A 71 -11.31 -11.81 -11.59
N GLY A 72 -10.94 -10.71 -10.91
CA GLY A 72 -9.62 -10.56 -10.30
C GLY A 72 -9.61 -11.07 -8.84
N PRO A 73 -8.44 -11.30 -8.24
CA PRO A 73 -8.34 -11.79 -6.86
C PRO A 73 -9.14 -10.96 -5.83
N PHE A 74 -9.26 -9.65 -6.08
CA PHE A 74 -10.00 -8.73 -5.21
C PHE A 74 -11.52 -8.90 -5.28
N SER A 75 -12.08 -9.34 -6.41
CA SER A 75 -13.54 -9.50 -6.52
C SER A 75 -14.04 -10.70 -5.71
N GLU A 76 -13.27 -11.79 -5.68
CA GLU A 76 -13.54 -12.95 -4.82
C GLU A 76 -13.47 -12.57 -3.33
N ILE A 77 -12.46 -11.81 -2.92
CA ILE A 77 -12.33 -11.30 -1.54
C ILE A 77 -13.53 -10.42 -1.19
N LYS A 78 -13.88 -9.46 -2.05
CA LYS A 78 -15.02 -8.56 -1.82
C LYS A 78 -16.32 -9.35 -1.67
N GLN A 79 -16.56 -10.34 -2.54
CA GLN A 79 -17.76 -11.16 -2.46
C GLN A 79 -17.79 -12.04 -1.20
N ASN A 80 -16.69 -12.68 -0.83
CA ASN A 80 -16.61 -13.52 0.37
C ASN A 80 -16.77 -12.70 1.65
N MET A 81 -16.16 -11.51 1.74
CA MET A 81 -16.37 -10.59 2.86
C MET A 81 -17.81 -10.08 2.92
N SER A 82 -18.40 -9.64 1.80
CA SER A 82 -19.78 -9.17 1.78
C SER A 82 -20.76 -10.26 2.23
N LYS A 83 -20.54 -11.52 1.79
CA LYS A 83 -21.34 -12.67 2.24
C LYS A 83 -21.13 -12.97 3.71
N GLY A 84 -19.88 -13.10 4.18
CA GLY A 84 -19.58 -13.41 5.57
C GLY A 84 -20.06 -12.32 6.54
N TRP A 85 -19.97 -11.05 6.15
CA TRP A 85 -20.53 -9.94 6.92
C TRP A 85 -22.06 -10.00 6.98
N HIS A 86 -22.71 -10.23 5.84
CA HIS A 86 -24.16 -10.34 5.80
C HIS A 86 -24.67 -11.54 6.62
N GLU A 87 -23.98 -12.67 6.52
CA GLU A 87 -24.25 -13.88 7.30
C GLU A 87 -24.10 -13.63 8.80
N VAL A 88 -23.07 -12.89 9.24
CA VAL A 88 -22.96 -12.46 10.64
C VAL A 88 -24.14 -11.59 11.04
N GLN A 89 -24.53 -10.60 10.24
CA GLN A 89 -25.68 -9.72 10.54
C GLN A 89 -27.02 -10.45 10.59
N THR A 90 -27.19 -11.52 9.80
CA THR A 90 -28.42 -12.32 9.79
C THR A 90 -28.35 -13.55 10.69
N SER A 91 -27.18 -13.84 11.28
CA SER A 91 -27.02 -14.96 12.17
C SER A 91 -27.90 -14.79 13.41
N ASN A 92 -28.53 -15.89 13.83
CA ASN A 92 -29.30 -15.93 15.07
C ASN A 92 -28.45 -15.48 16.26
N VAL A 93 -27.14 -15.72 16.25
CA VAL A 93 -26.24 -15.26 17.31
C VAL A 93 -26.16 -13.74 17.35
N TYR A 94 -26.02 -13.05 16.22
CA TYR A 94 -26.04 -11.58 16.18
C TYR A 94 -27.42 -11.02 16.57
N LEU A 95 -28.51 -11.60 16.07
CA LEU A 95 -29.87 -11.15 16.41
C LEU A 95 -30.20 -11.37 17.88
N THR A 96 -29.84 -12.52 18.45
CA THR A 96 -29.97 -12.79 19.88
C THR A 96 -29.04 -11.91 20.70
N ALA A 97 -27.78 -11.73 20.30
CA ALA A 97 -26.83 -10.88 21.02
C ALA A 97 -27.22 -9.39 20.97
N SER A 98 -27.75 -8.91 19.86
CA SER A 98 -28.26 -7.54 19.75
C SER A 98 -29.52 -7.34 20.58
N ALA A 99 -30.44 -8.31 20.58
CA ALA A 99 -31.61 -8.27 21.46
C ALA A 99 -31.22 -8.31 22.95
N THR A 100 -30.26 -9.15 23.35
CA THR A 100 -29.78 -9.19 24.73
C THR A 100 -28.94 -7.97 25.08
N LEU A 101 -28.15 -7.44 24.15
CA LEU A 101 -27.39 -6.21 24.37
C LEU A 101 -28.32 -5.01 24.52
N GLU A 102 -29.43 -4.94 23.77
CA GLU A 102 -30.46 -3.92 23.95
C GLU A 102 -31.07 -4.02 25.36
N ASP A 103 -31.42 -5.23 25.79
CA ASP A 103 -31.96 -5.47 27.14
C ASP A 103 -30.97 -5.10 28.24
N ILE A 104 -29.69 -5.47 28.07
CA ILE A 104 -28.61 -5.13 29.00
C ILE A 104 -28.35 -3.61 29.00
N SER A 105 -28.34 -2.97 27.83
CA SER A 105 -28.14 -1.53 27.65
C SER A 105 -29.24 -0.71 28.31
N GLN A 106 -30.49 -1.19 28.23
CA GLN A 106 -31.63 -0.59 28.90
C GLN A 106 -31.67 -0.89 30.41
N SER A 107 -30.90 -1.87 30.89
CA SER A 107 -30.84 -2.21 32.30
C SER A 107 -30.26 -1.06 33.14
N ASN A 108 -30.82 -0.89 34.34
CA ASN A 108 -30.34 0.12 35.30
C ASN A 108 -28.88 -0.11 35.73
N ALA A 109 -28.38 -1.35 35.70
CA ALA A 109 -27.00 -1.67 36.06
C ALA A 109 -25.99 -1.16 35.01
N TYR A 110 -26.30 -1.34 33.73
CA TYR A 110 -25.48 -0.81 32.63
C TYR A 110 -25.51 0.71 32.62
N LYS A 111 -26.69 1.33 32.68
CA LYS A 111 -26.83 2.79 32.69
C LYS A 111 -26.05 3.45 33.82
N ARG A 112 -26.14 2.91 35.04
CA ARG A 112 -25.36 3.44 36.18
C ARG A 112 -23.85 3.29 36.01
N THR A 113 -23.40 2.19 35.43
CA THR A 113 -21.98 1.96 35.15
C THR A 113 -21.49 2.88 34.03
N HIS A 114 -22.27 3.01 32.96
CA HIS A 114 -22.04 3.94 31.86
C HIS A 114 -21.95 5.38 32.37
N ASP A 115 -22.91 5.83 33.18
CA ASP A 115 -22.91 7.17 33.77
C ASP A 115 -21.67 7.40 34.65
N THR A 116 -21.26 6.40 35.43
CA THR A 116 -20.06 6.47 36.29
C THR A 116 -18.76 6.52 35.47
N ILE A 117 -18.65 5.67 34.44
CA ILE A 117 -17.47 5.63 33.56
C ILE A 117 -17.40 6.89 32.68
N SER A 118 -18.51 7.38 32.15
CA SER A 118 -18.55 8.66 31.42
C SER A 118 -18.15 9.82 32.32
N HIS A 119 -18.62 9.85 33.56
CA HIS A 119 -18.25 10.88 34.53
C HIS A 119 -16.75 10.83 34.87
N ALA A 120 -16.22 9.64 35.16
CA ALA A 120 -14.78 9.44 35.40
C ALA A 120 -13.93 9.70 34.14
N GLY A 121 -14.45 9.37 32.97
CA GLY A 121 -13.81 9.53 31.67
C GLY A 121 -13.68 10.98 31.24
N GLN A 122 -14.66 11.84 31.54
CA GLN A 122 -14.54 13.28 31.34
C GLN A 122 -13.45 13.88 32.25
N ILE A 123 -13.39 13.44 33.50
CA ILE A 123 -12.36 13.87 34.46
C ILE A 123 -10.97 13.40 33.99
N SER A 124 -10.83 12.15 33.55
CA SER A 124 -9.57 11.61 33.00
C SER A 124 -9.14 12.29 31.70
N THR A 125 -10.08 12.54 30.78
CA THR A 125 -9.83 13.20 29.48
C THR A 125 -9.35 14.64 29.66
N ALA A 126 -9.89 15.36 30.66
CA ALA A 126 -9.43 16.70 31.00
C ALA A 126 -7.97 16.70 31.51
N VAL A 127 -7.58 15.69 32.29
CA VAL A 127 -6.22 15.55 32.81
C VAL A 127 -5.24 15.03 31.72
N MET A 128 -5.67 14.09 30.86
CA MET A 128 -4.88 13.61 29.72
C MET A 128 -4.60 14.73 28.70
N SER A 129 -5.59 15.57 28.42
CA SER A 129 -5.41 16.75 27.55
C SER A 129 -4.33 17.69 28.10
N THR A 130 -4.26 17.85 29.42
CA THR A 130 -3.24 18.68 30.08
C THR A 130 -1.83 18.11 29.89
N MET A 131 -1.66 16.78 29.94
CA MET A 131 -0.36 16.12 29.68
C MET A 131 0.00 16.11 28.19
N GLY A 132 -0.97 15.95 27.28
CA GLY A 132 -0.76 15.99 25.83
C GLY A 132 -0.31 17.36 25.31
N VAL A 133 -0.85 18.45 25.89
CA VAL A 133 -0.41 19.83 25.59
C VAL A 133 1.05 20.05 26.01
N ALA A 134 1.47 19.52 27.17
CA ALA A 134 2.85 19.64 27.63
C ALA A 134 3.84 18.91 26.69
N ILE A 135 3.49 17.72 26.20
CA ILE A 135 4.32 16.95 25.26
C ILE A 135 4.37 17.64 23.88
N THR A 136 3.22 18.08 23.36
CA THR A 136 3.14 18.78 22.06
C THR A 136 3.95 20.08 22.09
N ARG A 137 3.91 20.79 23.21
CA ARG A 137 4.72 21.99 23.43
C ARG A 137 6.22 21.67 23.45
N ARG A 138 6.66 20.62 24.15
CA ARG A 138 8.07 20.17 24.14
C ARG A 138 8.54 19.80 22.73
N LEU A 139 7.68 19.15 21.94
CA LEU A 139 8.00 18.73 20.57
C LEU A 139 8.04 19.92 19.59
N GLY A 140 7.15 20.89 19.78
CA GLY A 140 7.17 22.17 19.05
C GLY A 140 8.43 22.99 19.37
N GLU A 141 8.82 23.06 20.64
CA GLU A 141 10.06 23.73 21.09
C GLU A 141 11.32 23.09 20.44
N MET A 142 11.36 21.77 20.27
CA MET A 142 12.47 21.08 19.57
C MET A 142 12.48 21.33 18.06
N ARG A 143 11.30 21.40 17.42
CA ARG A 143 11.18 21.68 15.97
C ARG A 143 11.48 23.15 15.64
N ALA A 144 11.37 24.05 16.61
CA ALA A 144 11.66 25.47 16.46
C ALA A 144 13.16 25.81 16.60
N LEU A 145 14.05 24.83 16.74
CA LEU A 145 15.49 25.07 16.70
C LEU A 145 15.88 25.64 15.32
N PRO A 146 16.51 26.83 15.24
CA PRO A 146 16.94 27.42 13.98
C PRO A 146 17.93 26.50 13.29
N LEU A 147 17.61 26.06 12.07
CA LEU A 147 18.59 25.35 11.24
C LEU A 147 19.80 26.26 11.02
N PRO A 148 21.05 25.73 11.09
CA PRO A 148 22.23 26.52 10.80
C PRO A 148 22.16 26.95 9.34
N SER A 149 22.19 28.26 9.12
CA SER A 149 22.19 28.85 7.78
C SER A 149 23.48 28.43 7.05
N PRO A 150 23.43 28.15 5.74
CA PRO A 150 24.65 27.84 5.00
C PRO A 150 25.59 29.06 4.95
N PRO A 151 26.92 28.87 4.96
CA PRO A 151 27.88 29.97 5.00
C PRO A 151 27.77 30.82 3.73
N ARG A 152 27.52 32.13 3.91
CA ARG A 152 27.59 33.10 2.80
C ARG A 152 29.05 33.29 2.38
N PRO A 153 29.38 33.26 1.08
CA PRO A 153 30.71 33.64 0.62
C PRO A 153 30.92 35.15 0.87
N SER A 154 32.02 35.49 1.53
CA SER A 154 32.47 36.87 1.73
C SER A 154 32.82 37.51 0.39
N LEU A 155 31.95 38.39 -0.11
CA LEU A 155 32.32 39.37 -1.13
C LEU A 155 32.66 40.68 -0.41
N GLY A 156 33.89 41.14 -0.62
CA GLY A 156 34.50 42.21 0.14
C GLY A 156 33.96 43.61 -0.12
N HIS A 157 34.64 44.53 0.56
CA HIS A 157 34.69 45.98 0.41
C HIS A 157 33.81 46.82 1.35
N SER A 158 34.51 47.29 2.38
CA SER A 158 34.36 48.54 3.12
C SER A 158 33.58 49.64 2.39
N ILE A 159 32.58 50.21 3.05
CA ILE A 159 32.36 51.67 3.08
C ILE A 159 31.92 52.04 4.51
N SER A 160 32.72 52.91 5.09
CA SER A 160 32.57 53.62 6.35
C SER A 160 31.41 54.61 6.29
N VAL A 161 30.54 54.63 7.30
CA VAL A 161 29.85 55.87 7.71
C VAL A 161 29.57 55.82 9.21
N PRO A 162 30.17 56.70 10.04
CA PRO A 162 29.65 57.00 11.37
C PRO A 162 29.02 58.39 11.36
N ALA A 163 27.76 58.51 11.76
CA ALA A 163 27.21 59.72 12.41
C ALA A 163 25.81 59.35 12.93
N MET A 164 25.50 59.33 14.23
CA MET A 164 25.55 60.33 15.32
C MET A 164 24.20 61.05 15.52
N SER A 165 23.48 60.53 16.52
CA SER A 165 22.52 61.15 17.47
C SER A 165 21.23 61.84 17.01
N MET A 166 20.10 61.44 17.61
CA MET A 166 19.23 62.41 18.30
C MET A 166 18.56 61.77 19.53
N ARG A 167 18.92 62.26 20.72
CA ARG A 167 18.23 61.97 21.98
C ARG A 167 17.04 62.92 22.09
N LEU A 168 15.83 62.44 21.80
CA LEU A 168 14.61 63.13 22.22
C LEU A 168 14.24 62.63 23.61
N ILE A 169 14.57 63.45 24.62
CA ILE A 169 13.81 63.49 25.85
C ILE A 169 12.49 64.16 25.48
N VAL A 170 11.41 63.40 25.39
CA VAL A 170 10.06 63.95 25.58
C VAL A 170 9.57 63.47 26.93
N ASN A 171 9.38 64.47 27.76
CA ASN A 171 8.90 64.48 29.11
C ASN A 171 7.37 64.63 29.05
N SER A 172 6.61 63.80 29.76
CA SER A 172 5.31 64.21 30.31
C SER A 172 4.83 63.17 31.32
N ALA A 173 5.32 63.33 32.54
CA ALA A 173 4.55 63.04 33.73
C ALA A 173 3.36 64.01 33.79
N TRP A 174 2.15 63.46 33.80
CA TRP A 174 0.95 63.96 34.48
C TRP A 174 0.22 62.66 34.87
N GLY A 175 0.14 62.27 36.15
CA GLY A 175 -0.70 62.91 37.16
C GLY A 175 -2.16 62.56 36.81
N GLY A 176 -2.93 61.78 37.55
CA GLY A 176 -3.06 61.57 38.98
C GLY A 176 -4.52 61.23 39.22
#